data_AF-A0A2Z5ZEK9-F1
#
_entry.id   AF-A0A2Z5ZEK9-F1
#
_cell.length_a   1.000
_cell.length_b   1.000
_cell.length_c   1.000
_cell.angle_alpha   90.00
_cell.angle_beta   90.00
_cell.angle_gamma   90.00
#
_symmetry.space_group_name_H-M   'P 1'
#
loop_
_entity.id
_entity.type
_entity.pdbx_description
1 polymer ?
#
loop_
_entity_poly.entity_id
_entity_poly.type
_entity_poly.pdbx_seq_one_letter_code
_entity_poly.pdbx_strand_id
1 'polypeptide(L)' 'MQREGGPVEEIRPGDTIWFAPGEKHWHGAAATTAMSHIAIQEKQNGSPVDWLEHVSNDDYRK' A
#
# COMPACT_ATOMS: atom_id res chain seq x y z
N MET A 1 4.93 -3.67 0.14
CA MET A 1 4.28 -2.36 -0.04
C MET A 1 5.30 -1.38 -0.58
N GLN A 2 4.85 -0.25 -1.10
CA GLN A 2 5.75 0.76 -1.65
C GLN A 2 5.09 2.13 -1.58
N ARG A 3 5.91 3.13 -1.25
CA ARG A 3 5.59 4.56 -1.36
C ARG A 3 6.10 5.05 -2.71
N GLU A 4 5.44 6.02 -3.32
CA GLU A 4 5.89 6.56 -4.61
C GLU A 4 7.37 6.99 -4.56
N GLY A 5 8.17 6.46 -5.49
CA GLY A 5 9.61 6.70 -5.56
C GLY A 5 10.47 5.98 -4.50
N GLY A 6 9.86 5.28 -3.55
CA GLY A 6 10.54 4.49 -2.52
C GLY A 6 10.85 3.04 -2.96
N PRO A 7 11.64 2.30 -2.15
CA PRO A 7 11.86 0.88 -2.37
C PRO A 7 10.60 0.05 -2.08
N VAL A 8 10.56 -1.17 -2.61
CA VAL A 8 9.57 -2.16 -2.17
C VAL A 8 10.00 -2.73 -0.82
N GLU A 9 9.07 -2.75 0.14
CA GLU A 9 9.28 -3.33 1.46
C GLU A 9 8.38 -4.56 1.66
N GLU A 10 8.96 -5.69 2.08
CA GLU A 10 8.22 -6.89 2.44
C GLU A 10 7.45 -6.68 3.75
N ILE A 11 6.17 -7.08 3.79
CA ILE A 11 5.34 -7.04 5.00
C ILE A 11 5.10 -8.46 5.48
N ARG A 12 5.31 -8.72 6.77
CA ARG A 12 5.11 -10.01 7.41
C ARG A 12 4.02 -9.96 8.48
N PRO A 13 3.43 -11.11 8.86
CA PRO A 13 2.46 -11.16 9.95
C PRO A 13 3.02 -10.56 11.25
N GLY A 14 2.32 -9.58 11.80
CA GLY A 14 2.73 -8.85 13.02
C GLY A 14 3.32 -7.47 12.75
N ASP A 15 3.67 -7.14 11.51
CA ASP A 15 4.17 -5.81 11.16
C ASP A 15 3.04 -4.77 11.19
N THR A 16 3.39 -3.56 11.63
CA THR A 16 2.50 -2.38 11.59
C THR A 16 3.06 -1.38 10.59
N ILE A 17 2.24 -1.01 9.61
CA ILE A 17 2.61 -0.06 8.56
C ILE A 17 1.79 1.21 8.72
N TRP A 18 2.45 2.36 8.60
CA TRP A 18 1.83 3.68 8.61
C TRP A 18 2.13 4.42 7.30
N PHE A 19 1.09 4.99 6.71
CA PHE A 19 1.18 5.90 5.57
C PHE A 19 0.75 7.28 6.03
N ALA A 20 1.56 8.30 5.73
CA ALA A 20 1.24 9.66 6.13
C ALA A 20 0.04 10.20 5.33
N PRO A 21 -0.72 11.18 5.87
CA PRO A 21 -1.81 11.82 5.12
C PRO A 21 -1.32 12.35 3.77
N GLY A 22 -1.99 11.97 2.69
CA GLY A 22 -1.66 12.37 1.31
C GLY A 22 -0.45 11.66 0.70
N GLU A 23 0.19 10.72 1.40
CA GLU A 23 1.29 9.92 0.85
C GLU A 23 0.74 8.90 -0.17
N LYS A 24 1.19 9.00 -1.42
CA LYS A 24 0.84 8.01 -2.45
C LYS A 24 1.57 6.69 -2.21
N HIS A 25 0.81 5.61 -2.10
CA HIS A 25 1.34 4.29 -1.77
C HIS A 25 0.49 3.16 -2.33
N TRP A 26 1.06 1.95 -2.35
CA TRP A 26 0.35 0.70 -2.62
C TRP A 26 0.86 -0.44 -1.75
N HIS A 27 -0.02 -1.37 -1.45
CA HIS A 27 0.29 -2.59 -0.71
C HIS A 27 -0.56 -3.75 -1.24
N GLY A 28 0.00 -4.95 -1.20
CA GLY A 28 -0.64 -6.15 -1.74
C GLY A 28 0.19 -7.39 -1.46
N ALA A 29 -0.30 -8.52 -1.97
CA ALA A 29 0.38 -9.81 -1.92
C ALA A 29 1.75 -9.75 -2.62
N ALA A 30 2.64 -10.66 -2.23
CA ALA A 30 3.84 -10.97 -3.01
C ALA A 30 3.45 -11.74 -4.28
N ALA A 31 4.36 -11.80 -5.27
CA ALA A 31 4.10 -12.43 -6.57
C ALA A 31 3.64 -13.90 -6.49
N THR A 32 4.01 -14.61 -5.41
CA THR A 32 3.75 -16.05 -5.25
C THR A 32 3.01 -16.40 -3.96
N THR A 33 2.61 -15.42 -3.14
CA THR A 33 2.09 -15.68 -1.79
C THR A 33 1.02 -14.67 -1.43
N ALA A 34 -0.17 -15.18 -1.09
CA ALA A 34 -1.29 -14.36 -0.66
C ALA A 34 -0.98 -13.65 0.66
N MET A 35 -1.62 -12.50 0.88
CA MET A 35 -1.47 -11.68 2.07
C MET A 35 -2.85 -11.18 2.52
N SER A 36 -3.05 -11.16 3.84
CA SER A 36 -4.19 -10.52 4.48
C SER A 36 -3.69 -9.53 5.51
N HIS A 37 -4.35 -8.38 5.61
CA HIS A 37 -4.07 -7.38 6.63
C HIS A 37 -5.35 -6.68 7.07
N ILE A 38 -5.29 -6.01 8.22
CA ILE A 38 -6.34 -5.10 8.68
C ILE A 38 -5.95 -3.71 8.20
N ALA A 39 -6.86 -3.01 7.52
CA ALA A 39 -6.69 -1.62 7.13
C ALA A 39 -7.55 -0.73 8.03
N ILE A 40 -6.93 0.29 8.65
CA ILE A 40 -7.61 1.24 9.54
C ILE A 40 -7.31 2.64 9.01
N GLN A 41 -8.36 3.36 8.61
CA GLN A 41 -8.25 4.73 8.16
C GLN A 41 -9.51 5.53 8.49
N GLU A 42 -9.32 6.81 8.81
CA GLU A 42 -10.40 7.76 9.05
C GLU A 42 -10.93 8.32 7.72
N LYS A 43 -12.15 8.86 7.73
CA LYS A 43 -12.74 9.53 6.56
C LYS A 43 -12.56 11.03 6.66
N GLN A 44 -12.17 11.66 5.56
CA GLN A 44 -12.20 13.11 5.39
C GLN A 44 -13.13 13.46 4.23
N ASN A 45 -14.02 14.43 4.40
CA ASN A 45 -14.99 14.84 3.38
C ASN A 45 -15.83 13.68 2.79
N GLY A 46 -16.11 12.66 3.61
CA GLY A 46 -16.93 11.50 3.22
C GLY A 46 -16.17 10.33 2.60
N SER A 47 -14.88 10.49 2.24
CA SER A 47 -14.05 9.41 1.69
C SER A 47 -12.83 9.13 2.57
N PRO A 48 -12.40 7.87 2.74
CA PRO A 48 -11.14 7.53 3.37
C PRO A 48 -9.96 7.43 2.39
N VAL A 49 -10.21 7.63 1.08
CA VAL A 49 -9.23 7.35 0.03
C VAL A 49 -9.49 8.22 -1.20
N ASP A 50 -8.41 8.60 -1.88
CA ASP A 50 -8.40 9.08 -3.25
C ASP A 50 -7.72 8.03 -4.12
N TRP A 51 -8.48 7.42 -5.05
CA TRP A 51 -7.92 6.42 -5.97
C TRP A 51 -7.22 7.09 -7.15
N LEU A 52 -6.09 6.52 -7.53
CA LEU A 52 -5.27 6.97 -8.65
C LEU A 52 -5.16 5.87 -9.71
N GLU A 53 -4.09 5.87 -10.51
CA GLU A 53 -3.82 4.84 -11.49
C GLU A 53 -3.45 3.47 -10.88
N HIS A 54 -3.56 2.42 -11.70
CA HIS A 54 -3.07 1.11 -11.33
C HIS A 54 -1.54 1.08 -11.25
N VAL A 55 -1.03 0.27 -10.32
CA VAL A 55 0.40 -0.04 -10.23
C VAL A 55 0.84 -0.78 -11.50
N SER A 56 1.87 -0.26 -12.17
CA SER A 56 2.42 -0.91 -13.36
C SER A 56 3.16 -2.21 -12.99
N ASN A 57 3.31 -3.12 -13.95
CA ASN A 57 4.11 -4.33 -13.74
C ASN A 57 5.58 -4.01 -13.43
N ASP A 58 6.10 -2.89 -13.94
CA ASP A 58 7.47 -2.47 -13.70
C ASP A 58 7.63 -1.93 -12.28
N ASP A 59 6.66 -1.18 -11.78
CA ASP A 59 6.64 -0.72 -10.39
C ASP A 59 6.44 -1.87 -9.41
N TYR A 60 5.58 -2.84 -9.75
CA TYR A 60 5.33 -4.01 -8.90
C TYR A 60 6.55 -4.94 -8.73
N ARG A 61 7.51 -4.90 -9.67
CA ARG A 61 8.71 -5.76 -9.67
C ARG A 61 9.96 -5.09 -9.11
N LYS A 62 9.91 -3.80 -8.78
CA LYS A 62 11.03 -3.09 -8.13
C LYS A 62 11.31 -3.63 -6.74
#